data_AF-A0A357IUC0-F1
#
_entry.id   AF-A0A357IUC0-F1
#
_cell.length_a   1.000
_cell.length_b   1.000
_cell.length_c   1.000
_cell.angle_alpha   90.00
_cell.angle_beta   90.00
_cell.angle_gamma   90.00
#
_symmetry.space_group_name_H-M   'P 1'
#
loop_
_entity.id
_entity.type
_entity.pdbx_description
1 polymer ?
#
loop_
_entity_poly.entity_id
_entity_poly.type
_entity_poly.pdbx_seq_one_letter_code
_entity_poly.pdbx_strand_id
1 'polypeptide(L)'
;ISGVAGLKNMGSTGPASGDSSQSSGAAGALGRLGLKTLTYYAITSLLAITTGLILVNLIQPGAGMEPPALQDSSIEVKPLGQTLLEIVPRNVFQALMQDDMLSIIFFAFLAGAAMLRMEHEKGDTLIRFFQSAFELMMRITDWIVRFAPLGILGIVAGVVSEKYLEGNLLESVRSVGTYMAVVIIALFVHAFITLFAILRFYGGINPLRHLKAMGSALLMAFSTSSSSATLPLTMECCEKQGGISNRTTSFVLPLGATVNMDGT
;
A
#
# COMPACT_ATOMS: atom_id res chain seq x y z
N ILE A 1 25.03 18.54 -11.66
CA ILE A 1 25.78 18.76 -12.92
C ILE A 1 26.36 17.42 -13.34
N SER A 2 26.12 17.05 -14.60
CA SER A 2 26.46 15.81 -15.31
C SER A 2 25.66 14.55 -14.94
N GLY A 3 24.85 14.06 -15.89
CA GLY A 3 24.16 12.76 -15.80
C GLY A 3 22.74 12.69 -16.38
N VAL A 4 22.15 13.77 -16.88
CA VAL A 4 20.81 13.78 -17.49
C VAL A 4 20.91 14.30 -18.92
N ALA A 5 21.44 13.48 -19.81
CA ALA A 5 21.46 13.73 -21.23
C ALA A 5 21.41 12.39 -21.97
N GLY A 6 20.21 12.03 -22.41
CA GLY A 6 20.01 10.83 -23.22
C GLY A 6 18.64 10.24 -22.97
N LEU A 7 17.59 10.90 -23.46
CA LEU A 7 16.30 10.33 -23.85
C LEU A 7 15.44 11.49 -24.42
N LYS A 8 15.89 12.05 -25.55
CA LYS A 8 15.15 13.05 -26.32
C LYS A 8 15.43 12.84 -27.80
N ASN A 9 14.79 11.82 -28.39
CA ASN A 9 14.34 11.75 -29.78
C ASN A 9 14.05 10.30 -30.19
N MET A 10 12.77 10.01 -30.41
CA MET A 10 12.18 8.98 -31.27
C MET A 10 10.69 9.03 -30.94
N GLY A 11 9.73 9.34 -31.81
CA GLY A 11 9.69 9.69 -33.22
C GLY A 11 8.21 9.94 -33.50
N SER A 12 7.90 10.96 -34.28
CA SER A 12 6.55 11.24 -34.78
C SER A 12 6.15 10.19 -35.83
N THR A 13 5.02 9.51 -35.63
CA THR A 13 4.25 8.87 -36.73
C THR A 13 2.76 8.96 -36.42
N GLY A 14 1.97 9.35 -37.43
CA GLY A 14 0.54 9.67 -37.37
C GLY A 14 -0.41 8.50 -37.10
N PRO A 15 -1.73 8.68 -37.33
CA PRO A 15 -2.77 7.85 -36.72
C PRO A 15 -2.87 6.50 -37.42
N ALA A 16 -2.59 5.42 -36.69
CA ALA A 16 -2.71 4.07 -37.19
C ALA A 16 -4.06 3.46 -36.77
N SER A 17 -4.80 3.09 -37.80
CA SER A 17 -5.98 2.22 -37.86
C SER A 17 -6.00 1.06 -36.86
N GLY A 18 -7.21 0.76 -36.40
CA GLY A 18 -7.56 -0.18 -35.33
C GLY A 18 -6.86 -1.53 -35.36
N ASP A 19 -6.45 -1.96 -34.17
CA ASP A 19 -5.77 -3.23 -33.95
C ASP A 19 -6.34 -3.92 -32.71
N SER A 20 -7.21 -4.91 -32.95
CA SER A 20 -7.75 -5.82 -31.95
C SER A 20 -6.68 -6.71 -31.30
N SER A 21 -5.42 -6.69 -31.79
CA SER A 21 -4.30 -7.41 -31.19
C SER A 21 -3.64 -6.65 -29.99
N GLN A 22 -3.81 -5.33 -29.88
CA GLN A 22 -3.26 -4.56 -28.77
C GLN A 22 -4.00 -4.79 -27.44
N SER A 23 -5.31 -5.04 -27.48
CA SER A 23 -6.13 -5.26 -26.28
C SER A 23 -5.84 -6.59 -25.59
N SER A 24 -5.55 -7.65 -26.36
CA SER A 24 -5.18 -8.97 -25.82
C SER A 24 -3.77 -8.98 -25.19
N GLY A 25 -2.83 -8.23 -25.76
CA GLY A 25 -1.49 -8.07 -25.18
C GLY A 25 -1.47 -7.25 -23.89
N ALA A 26 -2.31 -6.22 -23.79
CA ALA A 26 -2.44 -5.39 -22.60
C ALA A 26 -3.03 -6.16 -21.40
N ALA A 27 -4.05 -7.00 -21.64
CA ALA A 27 -4.65 -7.86 -20.62
C ALA A 27 -3.64 -8.89 -20.06
N GLY A 28 -2.85 -9.53 -20.94
CA GLY A 28 -1.81 -10.47 -20.53
C GLY A 28 -0.66 -9.82 -19.73
N ALA A 29 -0.32 -8.58 -20.05
CA ALA A 29 0.70 -7.82 -19.30
C ALA A 29 0.21 -7.43 -17.89
N LEU A 30 -1.06 -7.05 -17.74
CA LEU A 30 -1.70 -6.76 -16.44
C LEU A 30 -1.79 -8.01 -15.56
N GLY A 31 -2.23 -9.14 -16.12
CA GLY A 31 -2.29 -10.40 -15.37
C GLY A 31 -0.92 -10.85 -14.83
N ARG A 32 0.15 -10.66 -15.63
CA ARG A 32 1.51 -10.97 -15.20
C ARG A 32 2.02 -10.02 -14.12
N LEU A 33 1.68 -8.73 -14.21
CA LEU A 33 2.01 -7.75 -13.18
C LEU A 33 1.28 -8.07 -11.87
N GLY A 34 -0.02 -8.40 -11.94
CA GLY A 34 -0.82 -8.82 -10.80
C GLY A 34 -0.25 -10.07 -10.11
N LEU A 35 0.05 -11.12 -10.88
CA LEU A 35 0.61 -12.35 -10.32
C LEU A 35 1.96 -12.09 -9.64
N LYS A 36 2.87 -11.33 -10.27
CA LYS A 36 4.15 -10.95 -9.66
C LYS A 36 3.95 -10.18 -8.34
N THR A 37 2.99 -9.27 -8.32
CA THR A 37 2.68 -8.45 -7.14
C THR A 37 2.13 -9.29 -5.99
N LEU A 38 1.14 -10.16 -6.28
CA LEU A 38 0.57 -11.06 -5.28
C LEU A 38 1.60 -12.06 -4.75
N THR A 39 2.44 -12.64 -5.62
CA THR A 39 3.52 -13.53 -5.19
C THR A 39 4.52 -12.78 -4.32
N TYR A 40 4.89 -11.54 -4.68
CA TYR A 40 5.76 -10.70 -3.86
C TYR A 40 5.15 -10.47 -2.47
N TYR A 41 3.88 -10.05 -2.38
CA TYR A 41 3.19 -9.83 -1.11
C TYR A 41 3.07 -11.10 -0.26
N ALA A 42 2.70 -12.23 -0.86
CA ALA A 42 2.62 -13.49 -0.12
C ALA A 42 3.98 -13.89 0.47
N ILE A 43 5.08 -13.69 -0.27
CA ILE A 43 6.43 -13.99 0.22
C ILE A 43 6.84 -13.01 1.32
N THR A 44 6.61 -11.70 1.16
CA THR A 44 6.98 -10.71 2.17
C THR A 44 6.20 -10.89 3.46
N SER A 45 4.90 -11.18 3.38
CA SER A 45 4.08 -11.47 4.56
C SER A 45 4.52 -12.77 5.24
N LEU A 46 4.87 -13.82 4.49
CA LEU A 46 5.42 -15.04 5.07
C LEU A 46 6.73 -14.78 5.82
N LEU A 47 7.62 -13.96 5.25
CA LEU A 47 8.87 -13.56 5.91
C LEU A 47 8.62 -12.69 7.15
N ALA A 48 7.62 -11.81 7.12
CA ALA A 48 7.22 -10.99 8.25
C ALA A 48 6.72 -11.86 9.41
N ILE A 49 5.77 -12.76 9.13
CA ILE A 49 5.22 -13.73 10.09
C ILE A 49 6.34 -14.58 10.68
N THR A 50 7.24 -15.10 9.84
CA THR A 50 8.38 -15.91 10.30
C THR A 50 9.28 -15.12 11.24
N THR A 51 9.58 -13.86 10.90
CA THR A 51 10.40 -12.96 11.73
C THR A 51 9.74 -12.71 13.09
N GLY A 52 8.45 -12.40 13.09
CA GLY A 52 7.66 -12.18 14.31
C GLY A 52 7.62 -13.43 15.18
N LEU A 53 7.34 -14.60 14.60
CA LEU A 53 7.33 -15.88 15.31
C LEU A 53 8.69 -16.21 15.92
N ILE A 54 9.79 -16.03 15.18
CA ILE A 54 11.14 -16.27 15.72
C ILE A 54 11.39 -15.39 16.94
N LEU A 55 11.12 -14.08 16.85
CA LEU A 55 11.37 -13.13 17.94
C LEU A 55 10.48 -13.39 19.16
N VAL A 56 9.19 -13.68 18.95
CA VAL A 56 8.25 -14.01 20.05
C VAL A 56 8.67 -15.31 20.75
N ASN A 57 9.08 -16.33 20.00
CA ASN A 57 9.51 -17.60 20.60
C ASN A 57 10.85 -17.49 21.35
N LEU A 58 11.74 -16.59 20.93
CA LEU A 58 13.03 -16.34 21.60
C LEU A 58 12.88 -15.49 22.87
N ILE A 59 12.08 -14.43 22.80
CA ILE A 59 11.96 -13.45 23.91
C ILE A 59 10.87 -13.87 24.90
N GLN A 60 9.87 -14.65 24.45
CA GLN A 60 8.73 -15.12 25.24
C GLN A 60 8.09 -14.00 26.07
N PRO A 61 7.62 -12.91 25.41
CA PRO A 61 7.04 -11.79 26.12
C PRO A 61 5.84 -12.27 26.96
N GLY A 62 5.89 -12.02 28.26
CA GLY A 62 4.85 -12.45 29.21
C GLY A 62 5.04 -13.83 29.84
N ALA A 63 6.20 -14.47 29.67
CA ALA A 63 6.56 -15.66 30.45
C ALA A 63 6.46 -15.36 31.96
N GLY A 64 5.60 -16.10 32.67
CA GLY A 64 5.33 -15.93 34.10
C GLY A 64 4.11 -15.07 34.45
N MET A 65 3.36 -14.56 33.47
CA MET A 65 2.02 -13.99 33.70
C MET A 65 0.95 -15.08 33.61
N GLU A 66 -0.06 -15.03 34.48
CA GLU A 66 -1.24 -15.89 34.32
C GLU A 66 -1.91 -15.56 32.99
N PRO A 67 -2.21 -16.55 32.13
CA PRO A 67 -2.95 -16.29 30.91
C PRO A 67 -4.29 -15.66 31.32
N PRO A 68 -4.72 -14.55 30.65
CA PRO A 68 -6.03 -14.00 30.90
C PRO A 68 -7.07 -15.11 30.72
N ALA A 69 -8.12 -15.10 31.56
CA ALA A 69 -9.21 -16.07 31.44
C ALA A 69 -9.63 -16.15 29.96
N LEU A 70 -9.47 -17.33 29.37
CA LEU A 70 -9.74 -17.56 27.95
C LEU A 70 -11.22 -17.23 27.70
N GLN A 71 -11.50 -16.00 27.28
CA GLN A 71 -12.72 -15.74 26.54
C GLN A 71 -12.50 -16.47 25.22
N ASP A 72 -13.29 -17.52 24.99
CA ASP A 72 -13.39 -18.24 23.72
C ASP A 72 -13.80 -17.24 22.62
N SER A 73 -12.81 -16.46 22.19
CA SER A 73 -12.85 -15.69 20.97
C SER A 73 -12.51 -16.70 19.90
N SER A 74 -13.48 -17.55 19.56
CA SER A 74 -13.34 -18.44 18.42
C SER A 74 -12.99 -17.56 17.24
N ILE A 75 -11.73 -17.61 16.78
CA ILE A 75 -11.29 -16.92 15.58
C ILE A 75 -12.13 -17.53 14.47
N GLU A 76 -13.16 -16.80 14.04
CA GLU A 76 -14.00 -17.22 12.93
C GLU A 76 -13.15 -17.10 11.68
N VAL A 77 -12.45 -18.19 11.35
CA VAL A 77 -11.68 -18.29 10.12
C VAL A 77 -12.69 -18.29 8.99
N LYS A 78 -12.94 -17.12 8.40
CA LYS A 78 -13.78 -17.00 7.22
C LYS A 78 -13.23 -17.96 6.15
N PRO A 79 -14.05 -18.87 5.62
CA PRO A 79 -13.65 -19.72 4.52
C PRO A 79 -13.18 -18.86 3.35
N LEU A 80 -12.10 -19.27 2.68
CA LEU A 80 -11.58 -18.55 1.51
C LEU A 80 -12.66 -18.30 0.45
N GLY A 81 -13.62 -19.21 0.31
CA GLY A 81 -14.77 -19.03 -0.59
C GLY A 81 -15.67 -17.84 -0.22
N GLN A 82 -15.88 -17.56 1.07
CA GLN A 82 -16.64 -16.39 1.52
C GLN A 82 -15.87 -15.11 1.27
N THR A 83 -14.56 -15.10 1.55
CA THR A 83 -13.69 -13.94 1.24
C THR A 83 -13.70 -13.64 -0.26
N LEU A 84 -13.63 -14.65 -1.13
CA LEU A 84 -13.70 -14.47 -2.60
C LEU A 84 -15.06 -13.93 -3.06
N LEU A 85 -16.15 -14.32 -2.40
CA LEU A 85 -17.48 -13.79 -2.70
C LEU A 85 -17.62 -12.33 -2.26
N GLU A 86 -16.96 -11.94 -1.15
CA GLU A 86 -16.96 -10.56 -0.64
C GLU A 86 -16.21 -9.58 -1.57
N ILE A 87 -15.29 -10.07 -2.42
CA ILE A 87 -14.59 -9.25 -3.43
C ILE A 87 -15.56 -8.66 -4.47
N VAL A 88 -16.68 -9.33 -4.75
CA VAL A 88 -17.65 -8.85 -5.73
C VAL A 88 -18.65 -7.94 -5.01
N PRO A 89 -18.59 -6.60 -5.20
CA PRO A 89 -19.49 -5.70 -4.50
C PRO A 89 -20.93 -5.95 -4.92
N ARG A 90 -21.82 -6.12 -3.93
CA ARG A 90 -23.28 -6.09 -4.17
C ARG A 90 -23.75 -4.71 -4.61
N ASN A 91 -23.07 -3.67 -4.11
CA ASN A 91 -23.30 -2.27 -4.47
C ASN A 91 -21.98 -1.49 -4.38
N VAL A 92 -21.54 -0.95 -5.52
CA VAL A 92 -20.27 -0.21 -5.63
C VAL A 92 -20.29 1.09 -4.82
N PHE A 93 -21.43 1.79 -4.78
CA PHE A 93 -21.56 3.02 -4.00
C PHE A 93 -21.47 2.75 -2.51
N GLN A 94 -22.03 1.62 -2.06
CA GLN A 94 -21.89 1.21 -0.67
C GLN A 94 -20.43 0.86 -0.34
N ALA A 95 -19.74 0.13 -1.22
CA ALA A 95 -18.32 -0.19 -1.03
C ALA A 95 -17.46 1.07 -0.91
N LEU A 96 -17.75 2.11 -1.71
CA LEU A 96 -17.09 3.42 -1.63
C LEU A 96 -17.34 4.15 -0.30
N MET A 97 -18.54 4.01 0.29
CA MET A 97 -18.87 4.65 1.56
C MET A 97 -18.32 3.90 2.77
N GLN A 98 -18.02 2.61 2.63
CA GLN A 98 -17.55 1.72 3.70
C GLN A 98 -16.04 1.46 3.63
N ASP A 99 -15.30 2.17 2.78
CA ASP A 99 -13.86 1.98 2.55
C ASP A 99 -13.46 0.53 2.19
N ASP A 100 -14.35 -0.22 1.51
CA ASP A 100 -14.07 -1.58 1.05
C ASP A 100 -13.21 -1.55 -0.22
N MET A 101 -11.92 -1.31 -0.01
CA MET A 101 -10.93 -1.13 -1.07
C MET A 101 -10.83 -2.34 -2.00
N LEU A 102 -10.94 -3.57 -1.50
CA LEU A 102 -10.80 -4.77 -2.33
C LEU A 102 -11.92 -4.88 -3.36
N SER A 103 -13.16 -4.61 -2.91
CA SER A 103 -14.34 -4.54 -3.78
C SER A 103 -14.27 -3.39 -4.79
N ILE A 104 -13.80 -2.21 -4.36
CA ILE A 104 -13.63 -1.04 -5.24
C ILE A 104 -12.59 -1.34 -6.32
N ILE A 105 -11.47 -1.95 -5.95
CA ILE A 105 -10.40 -2.34 -6.88
C ILE A 105 -10.91 -3.37 -7.89
N PHE A 106 -11.63 -4.41 -7.42
CA PHE A 106 -12.21 -5.41 -8.31
C PHE A 106 -13.18 -4.78 -9.32
N PHE A 107 -14.08 -3.91 -8.85
CA PHE A 107 -14.98 -3.18 -9.74
C PHE A 107 -14.22 -2.28 -10.72
N ALA A 108 -13.20 -1.54 -10.27
CA ALA A 108 -12.39 -0.68 -11.12
C ALA A 108 -11.68 -1.49 -12.23
N PHE A 109 -11.19 -2.69 -11.93
CA PHE A 109 -10.64 -3.59 -12.94
C PHE A 109 -11.67 -4.06 -13.96
N LEU A 110 -12.85 -4.47 -13.50
CA LEU A 110 -13.92 -4.91 -14.38
C LEU A 110 -14.41 -3.76 -15.28
N ALA A 111 -14.59 -2.58 -14.71
CA ALA A 111 -14.97 -1.37 -15.42
C ALA A 111 -13.90 -0.97 -16.45
N GLY A 112 -12.61 -0.99 -16.07
CA GLY A 112 -11.49 -0.75 -16.98
C GLY A 112 -11.45 -1.74 -18.14
N ALA A 113 -11.62 -3.03 -17.86
CA ALA A 113 -11.67 -4.08 -18.88
C ALA A 113 -12.89 -3.93 -19.81
N ALA A 114 -14.04 -3.54 -19.26
CA ALA A 114 -15.24 -3.26 -20.04
C ALA A 114 -15.04 -2.05 -20.96
N MET A 115 -14.49 -0.94 -20.45
CA MET A 115 -14.18 0.27 -21.23
C MET A 115 -13.28 -0.02 -22.43
N LEU A 116 -12.28 -0.91 -22.28
CA LEU A 116 -11.40 -1.32 -23.38
C LEU A 116 -12.09 -2.14 -24.48
N ARG A 117 -13.28 -2.69 -24.21
CA ARG A 117 -14.07 -3.48 -25.16
C ARG A 117 -15.25 -2.69 -25.74
N MET A 118 -15.48 -1.46 -25.29
CA MET A 118 -16.50 -0.58 -25.85
C MET A 118 -16.07 -0.04 -27.22
N GLU A 119 -17.02 0.54 -27.95
CA GLU A 119 -16.72 1.31 -29.15
C GLU A 119 -15.65 2.37 -28.85
N HIS A 120 -14.66 2.47 -29.74
CA HIS A 120 -13.41 3.20 -29.52
C HIS A 120 -13.63 4.64 -29.02
N GLU A 121 -14.58 5.37 -29.59
CA GLU A 121 -14.86 6.76 -29.23
C GLU A 121 -15.44 6.90 -27.81
N LYS A 122 -16.37 6.00 -27.44
CA LYS A 122 -17.02 6.00 -26.12
C LYS A 122 -16.07 5.51 -25.03
N GLY A 123 -15.35 4.42 -25.30
CA GLY A 123 -14.36 3.86 -24.37
C GLY A 123 -13.24 4.86 -24.07
N ASP A 124 -12.67 5.49 -25.11
CA ASP A 124 -11.62 6.49 -24.95
C ASP A 124 -12.07 7.72 -24.15
N THR A 125 -13.31 8.16 -24.35
CA THR A 125 -13.87 9.30 -23.61
C THR A 125 -13.90 9.03 -22.11
N LEU A 126 -14.38 7.84 -21.72
CA LEU A 126 -14.41 7.43 -20.31
C LEU A 126 -13.00 7.26 -19.74
N ILE A 127 -12.09 6.64 -20.48
CA ILE A 127 -10.69 6.46 -20.05
C ILE A 127 -10.03 7.83 -19.82
N ARG A 128 -10.21 8.79 -20.73
CA ARG A 128 -9.68 10.16 -20.59
C ARG A 128 -10.29 10.89 -19.41
N PHE A 129 -11.58 10.70 -19.15
CA PHE A 129 -12.24 11.25 -17.97
C PHE A 129 -11.58 10.74 -16.68
N PHE A 130 -11.41 9.43 -16.52
CA PHE A 130 -10.78 8.86 -15.33
C PHE A 130 -9.30 9.23 -15.21
N GLN A 131 -8.55 9.30 -16.31
CA GLN A 131 -7.18 9.80 -16.31
C GLN A 131 -7.10 11.26 -15.85
N SER A 132 -8.01 12.11 -16.32
CA SER A 132 -8.07 13.52 -15.91
C SER A 132 -8.46 13.65 -14.43
N ALA A 133 -9.39 12.83 -13.96
CA ALA A 133 -9.76 12.78 -12.54
C ALA A 133 -8.60 12.30 -11.66
N PHE A 134 -7.83 11.29 -12.11
CA PHE A 134 -6.63 10.84 -11.41
C PHE A 134 -5.56 11.94 -11.34
N GLU A 135 -5.27 12.62 -12.45
CA GLU A 135 -4.33 13.76 -12.48
C GLU A 135 -4.79 14.89 -11.54
N LEU A 136 -6.10 15.17 -11.49
CA LEU A 136 -6.67 16.12 -10.53
C LEU A 136 -6.41 15.69 -9.08
N MET A 137 -6.60 14.42 -8.75
CA MET A 137 -6.30 13.88 -7.42
C MET A 137 -4.82 14.02 -7.06
N MET A 138 -3.92 13.80 -8.02
CA MET A 138 -2.49 14.01 -7.81
C MET A 138 -2.17 15.49 -7.57
N ARG A 139 -2.76 16.41 -8.34
CA ARG A 139 -2.60 17.86 -8.11
C ARG A 139 -3.08 18.31 -6.72
N ILE A 140 -4.18 17.74 -6.24
CA ILE A 140 -4.69 18.00 -4.89
C ILE A 140 -3.70 17.44 -3.85
N THR A 141 -3.16 16.25 -4.12
CA THR A 141 -2.16 15.62 -3.25
C THR A 141 -0.92 16.51 -3.12
N ASP A 142 -0.41 17.11 -4.21
CA ASP A 142 0.71 18.06 -4.15
C ASP A 142 0.47 19.19 -3.15
N TRP A 143 -0.76 19.72 -3.11
CA TRP A 143 -1.12 20.77 -2.16
C TRP A 143 -1.09 20.23 -0.74
N ILE A 144 -1.69 19.06 -0.51
CA ILE A 144 -1.69 18.39 0.79
C ILE A 144 -0.25 18.12 1.27
N VAL A 145 0.66 17.65 0.40
CA VAL A 145 2.06 17.37 0.76
C VAL A 145 2.77 18.61 1.27
N ARG A 146 2.49 19.78 0.68
CA ARG A 146 3.07 21.06 1.14
C ARG A 146 2.62 21.42 2.55
N PHE A 147 1.39 21.05 2.92
CA PHE A 147 0.85 21.24 4.27
C PHE A 147 1.14 20.08 5.22
N ALA A 148 1.60 18.93 4.72
CA ALA A 148 1.86 17.72 5.51
C ALA A 148 2.75 17.97 6.73
N PRO A 149 3.83 18.79 6.69
CA PRO A 149 4.63 19.06 7.89
C PRO A 149 3.82 19.65 9.05
N LEU A 150 2.87 20.55 8.76
CA LEU A 150 2.00 21.14 9.77
C LEU A 150 0.97 20.14 10.29
N GLY A 151 0.39 19.34 9.39
CA GLY A 151 -0.56 18.28 9.76
C GLY A 151 0.07 17.21 10.66
N ILE A 152 1.27 16.74 10.30
CA ILE A 152 2.06 15.77 11.07
C ILE A 152 2.34 16.31 12.47
N LEU A 153 2.78 17.56 12.60
CA LEU A 153 3.01 18.18 13.91
C LEU A 153 1.73 18.20 14.76
N GLY A 154 0.58 18.53 14.17
CA GLY A 154 -0.70 18.54 14.87
C GLY A 154 -1.13 17.16 15.36
N ILE A 155 -1.01 16.13 14.49
CA ILE A 155 -1.39 14.77 14.84
C ILE A 155 -0.47 14.19 15.92
N VAL A 156 0.85 14.36 15.76
CA VAL A 156 1.83 13.90 16.75
C VAL A 156 1.60 14.59 18.10
N ALA A 157 1.35 15.89 18.11
CA ALA A 157 1.04 16.62 19.35
C ALA A 157 -0.26 16.09 20.00
N GLY A 158 -1.30 15.81 19.22
CA GLY A 158 -2.56 15.26 19.71
C GLY A 158 -2.38 13.89 20.37
N VAL A 159 -1.70 12.96 19.69
CA VAL A 159 -1.42 11.61 20.22
C VAL A 159 -0.59 11.67 21.50
N VAL A 160 0.44 12.54 21.54
CA VAL A 160 1.28 12.71 22.73
C VAL A 160 0.49 13.29 23.90
N SER A 161 -0.38 14.27 23.64
CA SER A 161 -1.22 14.89 24.67
C SER A 161 -2.21 13.89 25.29
N GLU A 162 -2.89 13.09 24.47
CA GLU A 162 -3.81 12.05 24.94
C GLU A 162 -3.10 11.05 25.86
N LYS A 163 -1.92 10.57 25.43
CA LYS A 163 -1.13 9.60 26.20
C LYS A 163 -0.50 10.18 27.47
N TYR A 164 -0.19 11.47 27.49
CA TYR A 164 0.29 12.16 28.70
C TYR A 164 -0.82 12.26 29.77
N LEU A 165 -2.07 12.53 29.36
CA LEU A 165 -3.20 12.69 30.27
C LEU A 165 -3.68 11.38 30.89
N GLU A 166 -3.43 10.23 30.24
CA GLU A 166 -3.84 8.91 30.73
C GLU A 166 -3.13 8.46 32.03
N GLY A 167 -2.02 9.11 32.45
CA GLY A 167 -1.42 9.00 33.81
C GLY A 167 -0.91 7.62 34.27
N ASN A 168 -1.24 6.54 33.56
CA ASN A 168 -0.96 5.14 33.91
C ASN A 168 0.01 4.46 32.94
N LEU A 169 0.98 5.23 32.42
CA LEU A 169 1.98 4.73 31.47
C LEU A 169 2.82 3.60 32.09
N LEU A 170 3.28 3.73 33.33
CA LEU A 170 4.28 2.81 33.92
C LEU A 170 3.77 1.39 34.18
N GLU A 171 2.49 1.21 34.49
CA GLU A 171 1.91 -0.11 34.84
C GLU A 171 1.37 -0.85 33.60
N SER A 172 0.72 -0.13 32.68
CA SER A 172 0.29 -0.66 31.37
C SER A 172 1.47 -0.95 30.43
N VAL A 173 2.53 -0.13 30.46
CA VAL A 173 3.78 -0.40 29.71
C VAL A 173 4.53 -1.59 30.32
N ARG A 174 4.34 -1.94 31.60
CA ARG A 174 5.05 -3.11 32.15
C ARG A 174 4.40 -4.44 31.76
N SER A 175 3.06 -4.51 31.74
CA SER A 175 2.35 -5.76 31.40
C SER A 175 2.28 -6.03 29.90
N VAL A 176 2.23 -4.99 29.04
CA VAL A 176 2.14 -5.13 27.57
C VAL A 176 3.40 -4.63 26.85
N GLY A 177 4.27 -3.87 27.52
CA GLY A 177 5.40 -3.23 26.85
C GLY A 177 6.50 -4.19 26.42
N THR A 178 6.66 -5.35 27.07
CA THR A 178 7.58 -6.39 26.57
C THR A 178 7.08 -6.95 25.24
N TYR A 179 5.79 -7.22 25.12
CA TYR A 179 5.16 -7.60 23.85
C TYR A 179 5.31 -6.49 22.80
N MET A 180 5.00 -5.24 23.14
CA MET A 180 5.18 -4.11 22.21
C MET A 180 6.62 -3.92 21.76
N ALA A 181 7.60 -4.09 22.65
CA ALA A 181 9.01 -4.00 22.30
C ALA A 181 9.39 -5.10 21.30
N VAL A 182 8.91 -6.32 21.49
CA VAL A 182 9.13 -7.43 20.54
C VAL A 182 8.53 -7.11 19.18
N VAL A 183 7.28 -6.61 19.13
CA VAL A 183 6.62 -6.21 17.87
C VAL A 183 7.40 -5.11 17.17
N ILE A 184 7.80 -4.05 17.88
CA ILE A 184 8.60 -2.96 17.31
C ILE A 184 9.91 -3.51 16.75
N ILE A 185 10.64 -4.34 17.51
CA ILE A 185 11.89 -4.95 17.04
C ILE A 185 11.64 -5.80 15.79
N ALA A 186 10.57 -6.60 15.76
CA ALA A 186 10.21 -7.41 14.60
C ALA A 186 9.92 -6.56 13.36
N LEU A 187 9.19 -5.46 13.51
CA LEU A 187 8.92 -4.50 12.44
C LEU A 187 10.21 -3.85 11.94
N PHE A 188 11.12 -3.46 12.84
CA PHE A 188 12.42 -2.89 12.45
C PHE A 188 13.28 -3.92 11.72
N VAL A 189 13.34 -5.17 12.20
CA VAL A 189 14.06 -6.26 11.52
C VAL A 189 13.47 -6.48 10.13
N HIS A 190 12.15 -6.61 10.00
CA HIS A 190 11.50 -6.82 8.71
C HIS A 190 11.74 -5.64 7.76
N ALA A 191 11.58 -4.40 8.24
CA ALA A 191 11.76 -3.20 7.42
C ALA A 191 13.21 -3.00 6.96
N PHE A 192 14.18 -3.10 7.86
CA PHE A 192 15.58 -2.75 7.57
C PHE A 192 16.47 -3.93 7.16
N ILE A 193 16.04 -5.17 7.40
CA ILE A 193 16.77 -6.36 6.96
C ILE A 193 16.03 -6.97 5.78
N THR A 194 14.79 -7.44 5.96
CA THR A 194 14.07 -8.17 4.90
C THR A 194 13.77 -7.29 3.70
N LEU A 195 13.04 -6.18 3.87
CA LEU A 195 12.62 -5.33 2.76
C LEU A 195 13.81 -4.61 2.11
N PHE A 196 14.79 -4.15 2.91
CA PHE A 196 16.02 -3.56 2.42
C PHE A 196 16.87 -4.55 1.61
N ALA A 197 16.99 -5.81 2.07
CA ALA A 197 17.71 -6.85 1.33
C ALA A 197 17.03 -7.15 0.00
N ILE A 198 15.69 -7.31 -0.02
CA ILE A 198 14.96 -7.53 -1.27
C ILE A 198 15.15 -6.36 -2.23
N LEU A 199 15.03 -5.12 -1.73
CA LEU A 199 15.21 -3.93 -2.55
C LEU A 199 16.63 -3.79 -3.12
N ARG A 200 17.65 -4.17 -2.34
CA ARG A 200 19.06 -4.09 -2.75
C ARG A 200 19.47 -5.21 -3.70
N PHE A 201 19.10 -6.46 -3.40
CA PHE A 201 19.56 -7.65 -4.13
C PHE A 201 18.67 -8.01 -5.32
N TYR A 202 17.35 -7.95 -5.16
CA TYR A 202 16.40 -8.21 -6.24
C TYR A 202 16.05 -6.94 -7.02
N GLY A 203 15.82 -5.83 -6.30
CA GLY A 203 15.44 -4.57 -6.93
C GLY A 203 16.61 -3.82 -7.58
N GLY A 204 17.85 -4.09 -7.17
CA GLY A 204 19.03 -3.34 -7.64
C GLY A 204 19.01 -1.86 -7.25
N ILE A 205 18.11 -1.44 -6.35
CA ILE A 205 17.91 -0.04 -5.94
C ILE A 205 18.64 0.20 -4.62
N ASN A 206 19.17 1.41 -4.44
CA ASN A 206 19.73 1.81 -3.15
C ASN A 206 18.57 2.03 -2.14
N PRO A 207 18.48 1.22 -1.08
CA PRO A 207 17.33 1.27 -0.17
C PRO A 207 17.27 2.57 0.65
N LEU A 208 18.41 3.19 0.95
CA LEU A 208 18.44 4.48 1.65
C LEU A 208 17.91 5.61 0.77
N ARG A 209 18.20 5.57 -0.53
CA ARG A 209 17.64 6.54 -1.49
C ARG A 209 16.13 6.39 -1.59
N HIS A 210 15.63 5.15 -1.62
CA HIS A 210 14.21 4.87 -1.63
C HIS A 210 13.53 5.34 -0.33
N LEU A 211 14.12 5.04 0.83
CA LEU A 211 13.61 5.48 2.12
C LEU A 211 13.51 7.01 2.19
N LYS A 212 14.52 7.73 1.70
CA LYS A 212 14.50 9.20 1.63
C LYS A 212 13.40 9.72 0.70
N ALA A 213 13.17 9.08 -0.43
CA ALA A 213 12.09 9.42 -1.36
C ALA A 213 10.69 9.16 -0.77
N MET A 214 10.56 8.18 0.13
CA MET A 214 9.30 7.83 0.80
C MET A 214 9.09 8.56 2.14
N GLY A 215 10.04 9.38 2.59
CA GLY A 215 10.04 9.92 3.95
C GLY A 215 8.76 10.65 4.34
N SER A 216 8.21 11.47 3.44
CA SER A 216 6.94 12.18 3.68
C SER A 216 5.76 11.24 3.85
N ALA A 217 5.64 10.21 2.99
CA ALA A 217 4.58 9.22 3.07
C ALA A 217 4.68 8.38 4.34
N LEU A 218 5.88 7.95 4.71
CA LEU A 218 6.12 7.15 5.92
C LEU A 218 5.81 7.92 7.20
N LEU A 219 6.21 9.20 7.28
CA LEU A 219 5.90 10.04 8.43
C LEU A 219 4.39 10.28 8.56
N MET A 220 3.71 10.56 7.44
CA MET A 220 2.25 10.70 7.45
C MET A 220 1.59 9.40 7.88
N ALA A 221 2.03 8.25 7.37
CA ALA A 221 1.45 6.94 7.70
C ALA A 221 1.64 6.59 9.18
N PHE A 222 2.82 6.90 9.74
CA PHE A 222 3.09 6.75 11.16
C PHE A 222 2.21 7.67 12.01
N SER A 223 2.00 8.92 11.59
CA SER A 223 1.15 9.86 12.33
C SER A 223 -0.33 9.51 12.24
N THR A 224 -0.86 9.19 11.06
CA THR A 224 -2.29 8.90 10.87
C THR A 224 -2.66 7.47 11.23
N SER A 225 -1.69 6.56 11.37
CA SER A 225 -1.92 5.13 11.56
C SER A 225 -2.84 4.50 10.51
N SER A 226 -2.86 5.05 9.28
CA SER A 226 -3.75 4.60 8.21
C SER A 226 -3.06 4.51 6.86
N SER A 227 -2.97 3.29 6.30
CA SER A 227 -2.41 3.03 4.98
C SER A 227 -3.25 3.63 3.85
N SER A 228 -4.58 3.54 3.93
CA SER A 228 -5.49 4.09 2.92
C SER A 228 -5.45 5.62 2.87
N ALA A 229 -5.36 6.29 4.03
CA ALA A 229 -5.28 7.74 4.11
C ALA A 229 -3.99 8.31 3.49
N THR A 230 -2.92 7.50 3.41
CA THR A 230 -1.63 7.91 2.85
C THR A 230 -1.40 7.45 1.41
N LEU A 231 -2.35 6.71 0.82
CA LEU A 231 -2.20 6.16 -0.51
C LEU A 231 -1.92 7.23 -1.58
N PRO A 232 -2.64 8.38 -1.65
CA PRO A 232 -2.35 9.41 -2.64
C PRO A 232 -0.93 9.97 -2.52
N LEU A 233 -0.49 10.28 -1.28
CA LEU A 233 0.85 10.77 -0.99
C LEU A 233 1.92 9.72 -1.33
N THR A 234 1.65 8.45 -1.07
CA THR A 234 2.57 7.34 -1.41
C THR A 234 2.70 7.21 -2.93
N MET A 235 1.60 7.29 -3.68
CA MET A 235 1.65 7.30 -5.15
C MET A 235 2.47 8.47 -5.68
N GLU A 236 2.30 9.67 -5.13
CA GLU A 236 3.06 10.85 -5.55
C GLU A 236 4.56 10.71 -5.26
N CYS A 237 4.92 10.25 -4.06
CA CYS A 237 6.31 9.97 -3.71
C CYS A 237 6.92 8.94 -4.67
N CYS A 238 6.21 7.87 -5.00
CA CYS A 238 6.69 6.83 -5.92
C CYS A 238 6.89 7.35 -7.35
N GLU A 239 5.99 8.18 -7.86
CA GLU A 239 6.07 8.72 -9.22
C GLU A 239 7.10 9.83 -9.34
N LYS A 240 7.05 10.85 -8.48
CA LYS A 240 7.89 12.04 -8.61
C LYS A 240 9.29 11.86 -8.03
N GLN A 241 9.41 11.18 -6.89
CA GLN A 241 10.69 11.04 -6.18
C GLN A 241 11.34 9.69 -6.50
N GLY A 242 10.51 8.64 -6.64
CA GLY A 242 10.93 7.29 -7.02
C GLY A 242 11.13 7.07 -8.51
N GLY A 243 10.53 7.90 -9.38
CA GLY A 243 10.61 7.75 -10.83
C GLY A 243 9.88 6.51 -11.37
N ILE A 244 8.93 5.98 -10.61
CA ILE A 244 8.18 4.77 -10.96
C ILE A 244 7.05 5.17 -11.92
N SER A 245 6.81 4.34 -12.96
CA SER A 245 5.73 4.59 -13.92
C SER A 245 4.36 4.61 -13.24
N ASN A 246 3.51 5.58 -13.59
CA ASN A 246 2.14 5.67 -13.11
C ASN A 246 1.35 4.36 -13.25
N ARG A 247 1.47 3.67 -14.39
CA ARG A 247 0.85 2.35 -14.63
C ARG A 247 1.14 1.33 -13.53
N THR A 248 2.36 1.31 -13.00
CA THR A 248 2.76 0.39 -11.94
C THR A 248 2.25 0.88 -10.58
N THR A 249 2.45 2.17 -10.30
CA THR A 249 2.04 2.82 -9.04
C THR A 249 0.53 2.70 -8.80
N SER A 250 -0.30 3.08 -9.78
CA SER A 250 -1.77 3.06 -9.71
C SER A 250 -2.38 1.66 -9.66
N PHE A 251 -1.59 0.62 -9.92
CA PHE A 251 -2.03 -0.78 -9.81
C PHE A 251 -1.55 -1.41 -8.51
N VAL A 252 -0.23 -1.34 -8.26
CA VAL A 252 0.43 -2.08 -7.17
C VAL A 252 0.09 -1.47 -5.82
N LEU A 253 0.15 -0.15 -5.67
CA LEU A 253 -0.01 0.49 -4.36
C LEU A 253 -1.44 0.41 -3.80
N PRO A 254 -2.51 0.65 -4.59
CA PRO A 254 -3.88 0.47 -4.08
C PRO A 254 -4.14 -0.97 -3.64
N LEU A 255 -3.66 -1.96 -4.41
CA LEU A 255 -3.77 -3.37 -4.05
C LEU A 255 -2.97 -3.67 -2.76
N GLY A 256 -1.75 -3.15 -2.66
CA GLY A 256 -0.89 -3.34 -1.49
C GLY A 256 -1.47 -2.75 -0.21
N ALA A 257 -2.15 -1.60 -0.29
CA ALA A 257 -2.77 -0.95 0.87
C ALA A 257 -3.85 -1.80 1.56
N THR A 258 -4.38 -2.81 0.87
CA THR A 258 -5.42 -3.72 1.40
C THR A 258 -4.91 -5.14 1.60
N VAL A 259 -4.05 -5.62 0.70
CA VAL A 259 -3.61 -7.03 0.69
C VAL A 259 -2.31 -7.22 1.46
N ASN A 260 -1.40 -6.24 1.43
CA ASN A 260 -0.05 -6.39 1.99
C ASN A 260 0.09 -5.64 3.31
N MET A 261 -0.36 -6.29 4.38
CA MET A 261 -0.35 -5.75 5.74
C MET A 261 0.68 -6.48 6.62
N ASP A 262 1.95 -6.52 6.18
CA ASP A 262 3.04 -7.23 6.86
C ASP A 262 3.24 -6.86 8.34
N GLY A 263 2.80 -5.67 8.75
CA GLY A 263 2.94 -5.18 10.12
C GLY A 263 1.76 -5.46 11.05
N THR A 264 0.69 -6.09 10.54
CA THR A 264 -0.48 -6.54 11.32
C THR A 264 -0.21 -7.93 11.90
#